data_AF-A0A7S3GT09-F1
#
_entry.id   AF-A0A7S3GT09-F1
#
_cell.length_a   1.000
_cell.length_b   1.000
_cell.length_c   1.000
_cell.angle_alpha   90.00
_cell.angle_beta   90.00
_cell.angle_gamma   90.00
#
_symmetry.space_group_name_H-M   'P 1'
#
loop_
_entity.id
_entity.type
_entity.pdbx_description
1 polymer ?
#
loop_
_entity_poly.entity_id
_entity_poly.type
_entity_poly.pdbx_seq_one_letter_code
_entity_poly.pdbx_strand_id
1 'polypeptide(L)'
;VPHAVAVNDVHIHVQGYATDPSAPTNPGYVPANSLPQFQNEGGAREFLQAQGFPKGLQDSFIESLSKIPLRFFILDDSGSMAINDGKRIVVSGGKKAMIKCSRWTELTEALKFHVNFARHAAAPSEFRLLNGAPPIRIGMNDSEEANRLSTLNAVLEGSPSGGTPLCRHIREVIVQIRAAEQELRANGQKACLIIATDGESSDGNIAEAMAPLKDLPVWV
;
A
#
# COMPACT_ATOMS: atom_id res chain seq x y z
N VAL A 1 3.65 -23.47 46.99
CA VAL A 1 4.07 -23.92 45.65
C VAL A 1 2.96 -23.54 44.68
N PRO A 2 3.11 -22.49 43.85
CA PRO A 2 2.08 -22.13 42.89
C PRO A 2 2.27 -22.95 41.61
N HIS A 3 1.22 -23.67 41.21
CA HIS A 3 1.17 -24.38 39.93
C HIS A 3 1.11 -23.38 38.77
N ALA A 4 2.16 -23.35 37.96
CA ALA A 4 2.18 -22.68 36.68
C ALA A 4 1.22 -23.41 35.72
N VAL A 5 0.24 -22.67 35.19
CA VAL A 5 -0.60 -23.13 34.07
C VAL A 5 0.21 -22.92 32.81
N ALA A 6 0.50 -24.03 32.11
CA ALA A 6 1.18 -24.00 30.83
C ALA A 6 0.31 -23.27 29.79
N VAL A 7 0.89 -22.26 29.15
CA VAL A 7 0.28 -21.57 28.01
C VAL A 7 0.48 -22.50 26.81
N ASN A 8 -0.61 -23.05 26.30
CA ASN A 8 -0.58 -23.88 25.10
C ASN A 8 -0.17 -23.02 23.90
N ASP A 9 0.94 -23.41 23.25
CA ASP A 9 1.36 -22.92 21.94
C ASP A 9 0.24 -23.15 20.92
N VAL A 10 -0.41 -22.07 20.51
CA VAL A 10 -1.34 -22.09 19.37
C VAL A 10 -0.51 -22.22 18.11
N HIS A 11 -0.25 -23.47 17.69
CA HIS A 11 0.20 -23.77 16.34
C HIS A 11 -0.92 -23.40 15.36
N ILE A 12 -0.82 -22.20 14.77
CA ILE A 12 -1.68 -21.78 13.67
C ILE A 12 -1.26 -22.60 12.45
N HIS A 13 -2.04 -23.62 12.12
CA HIS A 13 -1.96 -24.32 10.85
C HIS A 13 -2.28 -23.33 9.71
N VAL A 14 -1.26 -22.87 9.00
CA VAL A 14 -1.42 -22.19 7.71
C VAL A 14 -1.83 -23.26 6.70
N GLN A 15 -3.13 -23.42 6.50
CA GLN A 15 -3.68 -24.30 5.48
C GLN A 15 -3.28 -23.72 4.11
N GLY A 16 -2.38 -24.40 3.42
CA GLY A 16 -1.81 -23.97 2.15
C GLY A 16 -2.86 -23.97 1.05
N TYR A 17 -3.35 -22.78 0.70
CA TYR A 17 -4.03 -22.54 -0.57
C TYR A 17 -2.97 -22.39 -1.66
N ALA A 18 -3.27 -22.82 -2.88
CA ALA A 18 -2.36 -22.74 -4.02
C ALA A 18 -1.97 -21.28 -4.30
N THR A 19 -0.84 -20.86 -3.73
CA THR A 19 -0.20 -19.59 -4.07
C THR A 19 0.48 -19.77 -5.42
N ASP A 20 0.36 -18.83 -6.35
CA ASP A 20 1.32 -18.75 -7.44
C ASP A 20 2.71 -18.57 -6.81
N PRO A 21 3.60 -19.58 -6.90
CA PRO A 21 4.89 -19.54 -6.23
C PRO A 21 5.86 -18.57 -6.94
N SER A 22 5.50 -18.06 -8.12
CA SER A 22 6.34 -17.14 -8.90
C SER A 22 6.21 -15.68 -8.48
N ALA A 23 5.12 -15.30 -7.78
CA ALA A 23 4.94 -13.92 -7.32
C ALA A 23 5.97 -13.54 -6.23
N PRO A 24 6.65 -12.39 -6.35
CA PRO A 24 7.70 -11.98 -5.41
C PRO A 24 7.22 -11.94 -3.95
N THR A 25 7.95 -12.58 -3.04
CA THR A 25 7.68 -12.55 -1.58
C THR A 25 8.37 -11.36 -0.91
N ASN A 26 7.77 -10.85 0.17
CA ASN A 26 8.45 -9.90 1.05
C ASN A 26 9.48 -10.62 1.95
N PRO A 27 10.79 -10.30 1.90
CA PRO A 27 11.75 -10.80 2.87
C PRO A 27 11.56 -10.06 4.21
N GLY A 28 10.58 -10.51 5.00
CA GLY A 28 10.42 -10.18 6.42
C GLY A 28 10.32 -8.69 6.74
N TYR A 29 9.10 -8.16 6.79
CA TYR A 29 8.88 -6.96 7.60
C TYR A 29 9.12 -7.29 9.06
N VAL A 30 10.24 -6.81 9.57
CA VAL A 30 10.48 -6.65 10.99
C VAL A 30 10.07 -5.20 11.27
N PRO A 31 9.00 -4.93 12.05
CA PRO A 31 8.79 -3.58 12.54
C PRO A 31 10.09 -3.12 13.20
N ALA A 32 10.54 -1.89 12.91
CA ALA A 32 11.52 -1.27 13.78
C ALA A 32 10.96 -1.28 15.22
N ASN A 33 11.82 -1.15 16.23
CA ASN A 33 11.40 -1.15 17.65
C ASN A 33 10.33 -0.07 18.00
N SER A 34 9.98 0.81 17.05
CA SER A 34 8.86 1.75 17.10
C SER A 34 8.28 2.00 15.70
N LEU A 35 7.01 2.41 15.66
CA LEU A 35 6.32 2.84 14.45
C LEU A 35 6.98 4.08 13.84
N PRO A 36 7.08 4.15 12.50
CA PRO A 36 7.55 5.37 11.85
C PRO A 36 6.62 6.54 12.17
N GLN A 37 7.23 7.66 12.51
CA GLN A 37 6.52 8.92 12.73
C GLN A 37 6.55 9.76 11.47
N PHE A 38 5.52 10.59 11.29
CA PHE A 38 5.49 11.62 10.26
C PHE A 38 6.62 12.64 10.51
N GLN A 39 7.44 12.91 9.49
CA GLN A 39 8.68 13.68 9.69
C GLN A 39 8.73 15.01 8.93
N ASN A 40 7.89 15.23 7.91
CA ASN A 40 8.04 16.41 7.04
C ASN A 40 6.72 17.11 6.69
N GLU A 41 6.19 17.87 7.65
CA GLU A 41 5.01 18.71 7.40
C GLU A 41 5.23 19.78 6.34
N GLY A 42 6.40 20.43 6.33
CA GLY A 42 6.74 21.44 5.32
C GLY A 42 6.66 20.87 3.90
N GLY A 43 7.31 19.73 3.67
CA GLY A 43 7.29 19.06 2.37
C GLY A 43 5.89 18.58 1.95
N ALA A 44 5.08 18.08 2.90
CA ALA A 44 3.69 17.74 2.64
C ALA A 44 2.87 18.95 2.18
N ARG A 45 3.00 20.09 2.86
CA ARG A 45 2.30 21.35 2.51
C ARG A 45 2.70 21.87 1.15
N GLU A 46 4.01 21.98 0.91
CA GLU A 46 4.55 22.45 -0.37
C GLU A 46 4.05 21.61 -1.54
N PHE A 47 4.08 20.28 -1.40
CA PHE A 47 3.57 19.39 -2.44
C PHE A 47 2.07 19.59 -2.68
N LEU A 48 1.24 19.57 -1.64
CA LEU A 48 -0.21 19.72 -1.78
C LEU A 48 -0.60 21.09 -2.35
N GLN A 49 0.11 22.15 -1.95
CA GLN A 49 -0.08 23.49 -2.50
C GLN A 49 0.25 23.53 -4.00
N ALA A 50 1.35 22.89 -4.43
CA ALA A 50 1.71 22.78 -5.84
C ALA A 50 0.68 21.97 -6.66
N GLN A 51 -0.01 21.02 -6.02
CA GLN A 51 -1.14 20.29 -6.62
C GLN A 51 -2.47 21.08 -6.61
N GLY A 52 -2.48 22.32 -6.10
CA GLY A 52 -3.65 23.20 -6.08
C GLY A 52 -4.67 22.90 -4.98
N PHE A 53 -4.28 22.15 -3.93
CA PHE A 53 -5.19 21.83 -2.83
C PHE A 53 -5.47 23.08 -1.98
N PRO A 54 -6.71 23.35 -1.58
CA PRO A 54 -7.03 24.46 -0.68
C PRO A 54 -6.51 24.18 0.73
N LYS A 55 -6.14 25.23 1.47
CA LYS A 55 -5.52 25.15 2.80
C LYS A 55 -6.23 24.18 3.75
N GLY A 56 -7.56 24.26 3.88
CA GLY A 56 -8.32 23.39 4.78
C GLY A 56 -8.19 21.90 4.43
N LEU A 57 -8.10 21.56 3.14
CA LEU A 57 -7.88 20.18 2.71
C LEU A 57 -6.44 19.73 2.97
N GLN A 58 -5.47 20.63 2.84
CA GLN A 58 -4.08 20.36 3.22
C GLN A 58 -3.98 20.03 4.72
N ASP A 59 -4.62 20.85 5.56
CA ASP A 59 -4.64 20.66 7.02
C ASP A 59 -5.23 19.30 7.38
N SER A 60 -6.37 18.93 6.77
CA SER A 60 -6.98 17.61 6.98
C SER A 60 -6.08 16.45 6.53
N PHE A 61 -5.40 16.58 5.38
CA PHE A 61 -4.47 15.56 4.89
C PHE A 61 -3.29 15.37 5.86
N ILE A 62 -2.69 16.46 6.32
CA ILE A 62 -1.54 16.44 7.22
C ILE A 62 -1.93 15.88 8.59
N GLU A 63 -3.08 16.29 9.14
CA GLU A 63 -3.59 15.74 10.39
C GLU A 63 -3.77 14.22 10.28
N SER A 64 -4.24 13.72 9.12
CA SER A 64 -4.38 12.27 8.90
C SER A 64 -3.04 11.52 8.96
N LEU A 65 -1.91 12.17 8.65
CA LEU A 65 -0.59 11.54 8.71
C LEU A 65 -0.19 11.15 10.13
N SER A 66 -0.61 11.91 11.13
CA SER A 66 -0.38 11.60 12.55
C SER A 66 -1.20 10.38 13.04
N LYS A 67 -2.34 10.12 12.40
CA LYS A 67 -3.25 9.01 12.73
C LYS A 67 -2.89 7.72 11.98
N ILE A 68 -2.17 7.85 10.87
CA ILE A 68 -1.80 6.75 9.97
C ILE A 68 -0.27 6.67 9.84
N PRO A 69 0.43 5.94 10.73
CA PRO A 69 1.88 5.76 10.62
C PRO A 69 2.27 4.78 9.50
N LEU A 70 1.38 3.86 9.12
CA LEU A 70 1.65 2.82 8.11
C LEU A 70 0.63 2.86 6.98
N ARG A 71 1.10 2.88 5.73
CA ARG A 71 0.26 2.78 4.52
C ARG A 71 0.73 1.61 3.66
N PHE A 72 -0.19 0.76 3.27
CA PHE A 72 0.03 -0.36 2.35
C PHE A 72 -0.83 -0.13 1.11
N PHE A 73 -0.22 -0.17 -0.06
CA PHE A 73 -0.90 -0.14 -1.35
C PHE A 73 -0.73 -1.50 -2.00
N ILE A 74 -1.80 -2.27 -2.15
CA ILE A 74 -1.81 -3.46 -3.01
C ILE A 74 -2.30 -3.01 -4.38
N LEU A 75 -1.43 -3.18 -5.39
CA LEU A 75 -1.58 -2.68 -6.74
C LEU A 75 -1.70 -3.85 -7.69
N ASP A 76 -2.85 -3.94 -8.35
CA ASP A 76 -3.09 -4.91 -9.39
C ASP A 76 -2.34 -4.52 -10.66
N ASP A 77 -1.38 -5.36 -11.01
CA ASP A 77 -0.63 -5.31 -12.25
C ASP A 77 -0.81 -6.61 -13.04
N SER A 78 -1.94 -7.29 -12.88
CA SER A 78 -2.29 -8.51 -13.63
C SER A 78 -2.62 -8.21 -15.09
N GLY A 79 -2.63 -9.24 -15.93
CA GLY A 79 -2.89 -9.08 -17.38
C GLY A 79 -4.20 -8.38 -17.74
N SER A 80 -5.25 -8.46 -16.91
CA SER A 80 -6.54 -7.78 -17.14
C SER A 80 -6.42 -6.26 -17.07
N MET A 81 -5.39 -5.75 -16.39
CA MET A 81 -5.12 -4.31 -16.30
C MET A 81 -4.65 -3.69 -17.63
N ALA A 82 -4.33 -4.51 -18.64
CA ALA A 82 -4.01 -4.06 -20.00
C ALA A 82 -5.25 -3.64 -20.82
N ILE A 83 -6.48 -3.94 -20.36
CA ILE A 83 -7.71 -3.62 -21.08
C ILE A 83 -7.90 -2.11 -21.22
N ASN A 84 -8.20 -1.63 -22.44
CA ASN A 84 -8.36 -0.21 -22.79
C ASN A 84 -9.76 0.37 -22.52
N ASP A 85 -10.31 0.09 -21.34
CA ASP A 85 -11.60 0.62 -20.87
C ASP A 85 -11.46 1.63 -19.72
N GLY A 86 -10.23 1.87 -19.25
CA GLY A 86 -9.91 2.94 -18.31
C GLY A 86 -9.99 4.33 -18.92
N LYS A 87 -9.95 5.35 -18.06
CA LYS A 87 -10.08 6.76 -18.47
C LYS A 87 -9.06 7.65 -17.77
N ARG A 88 -8.52 8.61 -18.51
CA ARG A 88 -7.67 9.67 -17.94
C ARG A 88 -8.01 11.03 -18.48
N ILE A 89 -7.68 12.06 -17.69
CA ILE A 89 -7.88 13.46 -18.08
C ILE A 89 -6.58 13.99 -18.66
N VAL A 90 -6.61 14.41 -19.93
CA VAL A 90 -5.49 15.09 -20.57
C VAL A 90 -5.79 16.56 -20.74
N VAL A 91 -4.76 17.39 -20.55
CA VAL A 91 -4.82 18.83 -20.82
C VAL A 91 -4.00 19.12 -22.06
N SER A 92 -4.62 19.66 -23.10
CA SER A 92 -3.94 20.08 -24.32
C SER A 92 -4.47 21.44 -24.76
N GLY A 93 -3.57 22.42 -24.91
CA GLY A 93 -3.92 23.79 -25.30
C GLY A 93 -4.96 24.46 -24.38
N GLY A 94 -4.91 24.19 -23.07
CA GLY A 94 -5.85 24.72 -22.07
C GLY A 94 -7.22 24.03 -22.04
N LYS A 95 -7.49 23.07 -22.92
CA LYS A 95 -8.71 22.25 -22.90
C LYS A 95 -8.45 20.95 -22.13
N LYS A 96 -9.37 20.60 -21.24
CA LYS A 96 -9.39 19.29 -20.55
C LYS A 96 -10.27 18.34 -21.35
N ALA A 97 -9.76 17.16 -21.66
CA ALA A 97 -10.50 16.10 -22.32
C ALA A 97 -10.30 14.78 -21.58
N MET A 98 -11.35 13.96 -21.50
CA MET A 98 -11.27 12.61 -20.98
C MET A 98 -11.01 11.65 -22.15
N ILE A 99 -9.93 10.88 -22.09
CA ILE A 99 -9.55 9.92 -23.12
C ILE A 99 -9.52 8.50 -22.56
N LYS A 100 -9.76 7.51 -23.41
CA LYS A 100 -9.59 6.10 -23.06
C LYS A 100 -8.11 5.75 -22.90
N CYS A 101 -7.81 4.88 -21.96
CA CYS A 101 -6.49 4.29 -21.75
C CYS A 101 -6.64 2.89 -21.13
N SER A 102 -5.53 2.19 -20.88
CA SER A 102 -5.59 0.96 -20.10
C SER A 102 -5.94 1.25 -18.64
N ARG A 103 -6.55 0.27 -17.95
CA ARG A 103 -6.75 0.33 -16.48
C ARG A 103 -5.43 0.58 -15.75
N TRP A 104 -4.34 -0.03 -16.22
CA TRP A 104 -2.98 0.21 -15.72
C TRP A 104 -2.52 1.66 -15.89
N THR A 105 -2.77 2.26 -17.06
CA THR A 105 -2.41 3.67 -17.29
C THR A 105 -3.17 4.59 -16.33
N GLU A 106 -4.47 4.34 -16.15
CA GLU A 106 -5.30 5.09 -15.21
C GLU A 106 -4.80 4.95 -13.77
N LEU A 107 -4.52 3.72 -13.33
CA LEU A 107 -4.01 3.44 -11.98
C LEU A 107 -2.63 4.09 -11.75
N THR A 108 -1.67 3.88 -12.65
CA THR A 108 -0.31 4.43 -12.49
C THR A 108 -0.28 5.95 -12.51
N GLU A 109 -1.20 6.60 -13.23
CA GLU A 109 -1.36 8.06 -13.20
C GLU A 109 -1.82 8.55 -11.83
N ALA A 110 -2.81 7.88 -11.21
CA ALA A 110 -3.24 8.18 -9.85
C ALA A 110 -2.15 7.90 -8.81
N LEU A 111 -1.40 6.80 -8.97
CA LEU A 111 -0.33 6.43 -8.03
C LEU A 111 0.82 7.43 -7.98
N LYS A 112 1.11 8.13 -9.08
CA LYS A 112 2.14 9.19 -9.08
C LYS A 112 1.87 10.24 -8.01
N PHE A 113 0.61 10.59 -7.74
CA PHE A 113 0.29 11.49 -6.64
C PHE A 113 0.70 10.89 -5.29
N HIS A 114 0.29 9.65 -5.00
CA HIS A 114 0.55 8.99 -3.72
C HIS A 114 2.04 8.74 -3.47
N VAL A 115 2.79 8.31 -4.49
CA VAL A 115 4.25 8.10 -4.41
C VAL A 115 4.96 9.41 -4.09
N ASN A 116 4.64 10.49 -4.84
CA ASN A 116 5.26 11.78 -4.61
C ASN A 116 4.85 12.36 -3.26
N PHE A 117 3.59 12.23 -2.86
CA PHE A 117 3.13 12.67 -1.55
C PHE A 117 3.86 11.95 -0.42
N ALA A 118 3.95 10.62 -0.46
CA ALA A 118 4.68 9.82 0.54
C ALA A 118 6.14 10.28 0.68
N ARG A 119 6.81 10.53 -0.46
CA ARG A 119 8.18 11.04 -0.49
C ARG A 119 8.32 12.42 0.14
N HIS A 120 7.51 13.39 -0.28
CA HIS A 120 7.61 14.77 0.21
C HIS A 120 7.20 14.90 1.68
N ALA A 121 6.19 14.12 2.10
CA ALA A 121 5.72 14.11 3.48
C ALA A 121 6.63 13.30 4.43
N ALA A 122 7.61 12.56 3.90
CA ALA A 122 8.35 11.53 4.64
C ALA A 122 7.37 10.63 5.43
N ALA A 123 6.37 10.13 4.71
CA ALA A 123 5.29 9.32 5.23
C ALA A 123 5.42 7.89 4.69
N PRO A 124 5.96 6.94 5.48
CA PRO A 124 6.23 5.58 5.02
C PRO A 124 5.01 4.91 4.40
N SER A 125 5.19 4.51 3.15
CA SER A 125 4.18 3.88 2.31
C SER A 125 4.80 2.72 1.55
N GLU A 126 4.21 1.55 1.69
CA GLU A 126 4.64 0.33 1.01
C GLU A 126 3.76 0.06 -0.21
N PHE A 127 4.37 0.03 -1.39
CA PHE A 127 3.73 -0.27 -2.65
C PHE A 127 4.02 -1.72 -3.02
N ARG A 128 2.96 -2.52 -3.12
CA ARG A 128 3.00 -3.95 -3.43
C ARG A 128 2.32 -4.19 -4.76
N LEU A 129 3.11 -4.50 -5.77
CA LEU A 129 2.57 -5.03 -7.00
C LEU A 129 2.22 -6.49 -6.82
N LEU A 130 1.18 -6.96 -7.50
CA LEU A 130 0.82 -8.38 -7.44
C LEU A 130 1.93 -9.25 -8.04
N ASN A 131 2.56 -8.80 -9.13
CA ASN A 131 3.49 -9.59 -9.94
C ASN A 131 4.85 -8.90 -10.19
N GLY A 132 4.86 -7.60 -10.50
CA GLY A 132 5.98 -6.94 -11.19
C GLY A 132 7.21 -6.62 -10.34
N ALA A 133 7.09 -6.62 -9.01
CA ALA A 133 8.21 -6.41 -8.11
C ALA A 133 7.91 -6.88 -6.67
N PRO A 134 8.94 -7.19 -5.87
CA PRO A 134 8.82 -7.23 -4.42
C PRO A 134 8.28 -5.90 -3.86
N PRO A 135 7.73 -5.87 -2.63
CA PRO A 135 7.26 -4.64 -2.00
C PRO A 135 8.32 -3.53 -1.96
N ILE A 136 7.94 -2.31 -2.36
CA ILE A 136 8.82 -1.14 -2.41
C ILE A 136 8.30 -0.07 -1.46
N ARG A 137 9.19 0.47 -0.60
CA ARG A 137 8.83 1.51 0.37
C ARG A 137 9.29 2.88 -0.06
N ILE A 138 8.40 3.87 0.07
CA ILE A 138 8.68 5.27 -0.22
C ILE A 138 8.34 6.12 1.00
N GLY A 139 9.09 7.19 1.22
CA GLY A 139 8.88 8.12 2.34
C GLY A 139 9.56 7.69 3.63
N MET A 140 10.61 6.85 3.53
CA MET A 140 11.46 6.46 4.66
C MET A 140 12.50 7.53 5.01
N ASN A 141 12.81 8.43 4.06
CA ASN A 141 13.75 9.54 4.24
C ASN A 141 15.17 9.06 4.64
N ASP A 142 15.65 8.02 3.96
CA ASP A 142 17.00 7.45 4.12
C ASP A 142 17.82 7.56 2.83
N SER A 143 19.07 7.08 2.85
CA SER A 143 19.98 7.12 1.68
C SER A 143 19.51 6.27 0.49
N GLU A 144 18.64 5.29 0.72
CA GLU A 144 18.15 4.35 -0.30
C GLU A 144 16.85 4.83 -0.98
N GLU A 145 16.25 5.94 -0.52
CA GLU A 145 15.01 6.50 -1.05
C GLU A 145 15.06 6.75 -2.56
N ALA A 146 16.17 7.28 -3.06
CA ALA A 146 16.35 7.54 -4.49
C ALA A 146 16.33 6.24 -5.33
N ASN A 147 16.95 5.17 -4.82
CA ASN A 147 17.00 3.87 -5.48
C ASN A 147 15.62 3.20 -5.50
N ARG A 148 14.90 3.25 -4.36
CA ARG A 148 13.53 2.71 -4.26
C ARG A 148 12.55 3.45 -5.18
N LEU A 149 12.66 4.79 -5.24
CA LEU A 149 11.84 5.60 -6.15
C LEU A 149 12.12 5.27 -7.62
N SER A 150 13.40 5.15 -7.99
CA SER A 150 13.81 4.78 -9.36
C SER A 150 13.25 3.41 -9.74
N THR A 151 13.36 2.43 -8.83
CA THR A 151 12.84 1.07 -9.02
C THR A 151 11.32 1.10 -9.19
N LEU A 152 10.59 1.80 -8.31
CA LEU A 152 9.14 1.90 -8.41
C LEU A 152 8.71 2.55 -9.72
N ASN A 153 9.34 3.65 -10.13
CA ASN A 153 9.01 4.32 -11.40
C ASN A 153 9.25 3.39 -12.60
N ALA A 154 10.36 2.66 -12.64
CA ALA A 154 10.64 1.70 -13.71
C ALA A 154 9.57 0.60 -13.79
N VAL A 155 9.07 0.13 -12.64
CA VAL A 155 7.98 -0.85 -12.59
C VAL A 155 6.65 -0.23 -13.05
N LEU A 156 6.32 0.99 -12.62
CA LEU A 156 5.10 1.70 -13.04
C LEU A 156 5.11 2.07 -14.54
N GLU A 157 6.29 2.24 -15.14
CA GLU A 157 6.47 2.42 -16.59
C GLU A 157 6.38 1.10 -17.38
N GLY A 158 6.46 -0.04 -16.68
CA GLY A 158 6.27 -1.36 -17.24
C GLY A 158 4.84 -1.64 -17.68
N SER A 159 4.62 -2.85 -18.19
CA SER A 159 3.30 -3.35 -18.57
C SER A 159 2.80 -4.36 -17.56
N PRO A 160 1.48 -4.37 -17.26
CA PRO A 160 0.91 -5.33 -16.33
C PRO A 160 0.88 -6.72 -16.99
N SER A 161 1.10 -7.77 -16.20
CA SER A 161 1.13 -9.16 -16.65
C SER A 161 0.93 -10.12 -15.47
N GLY A 162 0.68 -11.40 -15.77
CA GLY A 162 0.50 -12.42 -14.74
C GLY A 162 -0.93 -12.50 -14.20
N GLY A 163 -1.09 -13.30 -13.14
CA GLY A 163 -2.36 -13.52 -12.46
C GLY A 163 -2.67 -12.48 -11.39
N THR A 164 -3.63 -12.80 -10.53
CA THR A 164 -4.13 -11.88 -9.48
C THR A 164 -4.00 -12.54 -8.09
N PRO A 165 -2.76 -12.76 -7.58
CA PRO A 165 -2.50 -13.36 -6.26
C PRO A 165 -2.87 -12.44 -5.07
N LEU A 166 -4.04 -11.84 -5.12
CA LEU A 166 -4.52 -10.81 -4.20
C LEU A 166 -4.70 -11.32 -2.77
N CYS A 167 -5.24 -12.54 -2.59
CA CYS A 167 -5.48 -13.08 -1.25
C CYS A 167 -4.16 -13.26 -0.48
N ARG A 168 -3.10 -13.69 -1.15
CA ARG A 168 -1.74 -13.78 -0.59
C ARG A 168 -1.25 -12.42 -0.11
N HIS A 169 -1.29 -11.39 -0.97
CA HIS A 169 -0.81 -10.05 -0.60
C HIS A 169 -1.59 -9.47 0.58
N ILE A 170 -2.91 -9.67 0.64
CA ILE A 170 -3.76 -9.28 1.78
C ILE A 170 -3.28 -9.96 3.07
N ARG A 171 -3.07 -11.29 3.04
CA ARG A 171 -2.60 -12.04 4.21
C ARG A 171 -1.22 -11.60 4.67
N GLU A 172 -0.31 -11.33 3.75
CA GLU A 172 1.02 -10.81 4.08
C GLU A 172 0.94 -9.43 4.76
N VAL A 173 0.09 -8.52 4.27
CA VAL A 173 -0.13 -7.22 4.93
C VAL A 173 -0.76 -7.40 6.32
N ILE A 174 -1.71 -8.33 6.48
CA ILE A 174 -2.31 -8.64 7.79
C ILE A 174 -1.25 -9.07 8.81
N VAL A 175 -0.26 -9.89 8.40
CA VAL A 175 0.85 -10.28 9.27
C VAL A 175 1.63 -9.05 9.76
N GLN A 176 1.87 -8.07 8.88
CA GLN A 176 2.57 -6.84 9.24
C GLN A 176 1.77 -5.95 10.18
N ILE A 177 0.48 -5.79 9.92
CA ILE A 177 -0.42 -5.02 10.78
C ILE A 177 -0.52 -5.67 12.17
N ARG A 178 -0.61 -7.01 12.25
CA ARG A 178 -0.61 -7.74 13.52
C ARG A 178 0.67 -7.50 14.32
N ALA A 179 1.83 -7.50 13.67
CA ALA A 179 3.09 -7.21 14.33
C ALA A 179 3.15 -5.78 14.92
N ALA A 180 2.45 -4.83 14.30
CA ALA A 180 2.33 -3.43 14.75
C ALA A 180 1.11 -3.16 15.66
N GLU A 181 0.24 -4.15 15.89
CA GLU A 181 -1.10 -3.93 16.44
C GLU A 181 -1.07 -3.26 17.83
N GLN A 182 -0.24 -3.78 18.73
CA GLN A 182 -0.19 -3.28 20.11
C GLN A 182 0.19 -1.80 20.14
N GLU A 183 1.19 -1.40 19.36
CA GLU A 183 1.68 -0.02 19.31
C GLU A 183 0.66 0.90 18.62
N LEU A 184 0.04 0.46 17.52
CA LEU A 184 -1.03 1.19 16.85
C LEU A 184 -2.18 1.51 17.82
N ARG A 185 -2.63 0.51 18.59
CA ARG A 185 -3.70 0.70 19.59
C ARG A 185 -3.26 1.62 20.73
N ALA A 186 -2.06 1.42 21.27
CA ALA A 186 -1.54 2.23 22.36
C ALA A 186 -1.46 3.73 22.00
N ASN A 187 -1.16 4.02 20.74
CA ASN A 187 -1.05 5.38 20.23
C ASN A 187 -2.36 5.94 19.65
N GLY A 188 -3.47 5.18 19.66
CA GLY A 188 -4.73 5.59 19.03
C GLY A 188 -4.63 5.73 17.51
N GLN A 189 -3.68 5.04 16.88
CA GLN A 189 -3.36 5.07 15.46
C GLN A 189 -3.94 3.87 14.72
N LYS A 190 -3.94 3.95 13.38
CA LYS A 190 -4.35 2.85 12.50
C LYS A 190 -3.41 2.71 11.31
N ALA A 191 -3.22 1.48 10.84
CA ALA A 191 -2.69 1.27 9.50
C ALA A 191 -3.73 1.67 8.44
N CYS A 192 -3.29 1.98 7.23
CA CYS A 192 -4.16 2.17 6.07
C CYS A 192 -3.76 1.15 5.00
N LEU A 193 -4.73 0.39 4.51
CA LEU A 193 -4.58 -0.59 3.45
C LEU A 193 -5.43 -0.15 2.25
N ILE A 194 -4.79 0.31 1.18
CA ILE A 194 -5.43 0.64 -0.09
C ILE A 194 -5.29 -0.56 -1.00
N ILE A 195 -6.40 -1.07 -1.53
CA ILE A 195 -6.41 -2.14 -2.52
C ILE A 195 -6.94 -1.57 -3.84
N ALA A 196 -6.09 -1.52 -4.85
CA ALA A 196 -6.44 -1.08 -6.20
C ALA A 196 -6.38 -2.29 -7.14
N THR A 197 -7.55 -2.88 -7.42
CA THR A 197 -7.72 -4.10 -8.22
C THR A 197 -8.99 -4.02 -9.06
N ASP A 198 -9.04 -4.79 -10.15
CA ASP A 198 -10.26 -4.96 -10.94
C ASP A 198 -11.18 -6.10 -10.45
N GLY A 199 -10.77 -6.82 -9.39
CA GLY A 199 -11.69 -7.46 -8.43
C GLY A 199 -11.71 -8.99 -8.41
N GLU A 200 -11.09 -9.69 -9.37
CA GLU A 200 -11.09 -11.15 -9.40
C GLU A 200 -9.74 -11.72 -8.95
N SER A 201 -9.70 -12.32 -7.75
CA SER A 201 -8.51 -13.01 -7.24
C SER A 201 -8.35 -14.37 -7.94
N SER A 202 -7.11 -14.71 -8.30
CA SER A 202 -6.77 -16.02 -8.85
C SER A 202 -6.31 -17.03 -7.79
N ASP A 203 -6.26 -16.63 -6.51
CA ASP A 203 -5.64 -17.39 -5.41
C ASP A 203 -6.57 -17.57 -4.18
N GLY A 204 -7.87 -17.35 -4.35
CA GLY A 204 -8.88 -17.76 -3.40
C GLY A 204 -9.99 -16.73 -3.17
N ASN A 205 -10.64 -16.85 -2.01
CA ASN A 205 -11.76 -15.98 -1.64
C ASN A 205 -11.26 -14.71 -0.93
N ILE A 206 -11.47 -13.55 -1.57
CA ILE A 206 -11.08 -12.24 -1.04
C ILE A 206 -11.77 -11.95 0.30
N ALA A 207 -13.05 -12.30 0.46
CA ALA A 207 -13.79 -12.05 1.69
C ALA A 207 -13.18 -12.82 2.88
N GLU A 208 -12.74 -14.06 2.65
CA GLU A 208 -12.03 -14.85 3.67
C GLU A 208 -10.65 -14.27 3.97
N ALA A 209 -9.91 -13.83 2.95
CA ALA A 209 -8.60 -13.21 3.13
C ALA A 209 -8.69 -11.89 3.91
N MET A 210 -9.75 -11.10 3.70
CA MET A 210 -9.97 -9.81 4.37
C MET A 210 -10.62 -9.95 5.74
N ALA A 211 -11.28 -11.07 6.05
CA ALA A 211 -12.02 -11.25 7.30
C ALA A 211 -11.23 -10.88 8.58
N PRO A 212 -9.92 -11.16 8.70
CA PRO A 212 -9.15 -10.76 9.89
C PRO A 212 -8.98 -9.24 10.06
N LEU A 213 -9.12 -8.44 9.01
CA LEU A 213 -8.93 -6.97 9.08
C LEU A 213 -9.97 -6.30 9.98
N LYS A 214 -11.17 -6.89 10.12
CA LYS A 214 -12.25 -6.36 10.96
C LYS A 214 -11.86 -6.18 12.43
N ASP A 215 -10.91 -7.00 12.89
CA ASP A 215 -10.48 -7.04 14.28
C ASP A 215 -9.20 -6.22 14.50
N LEU A 216 -8.56 -5.69 13.45
CA LEU A 216 -7.27 -4.97 13.52
C LEU A 216 -7.45 -3.44 13.49
N PRO A 217 -6.48 -2.66 14.01
CA PRO A 217 -6.48 -1.21 13.92
C PRO A 217 -6.08 -0.77 12.50
N VAL A 218 -6.99 -0.96 11.54
CA VAL A 218 -6.75 -0.68 10.12
C VAL A 218 -7.94 0.04 9.49
N TRP A 219 -7.66 0.89 8.51
CA TRP A 219 -8.62 1.38 7.53
C TRP A 219 -8.34 0.72 6.19
N VAL A 220 -9.42 0.27 5.52
CA VAL A 220 -9.38 -0.35 4.19
C VAL A 220 -10.25 0.48 3.26
#